data_AF-A0A962ZBM5-F1
#
_entry.id   AF-A0A962ZBM5-F1
#
_cell.length_a   1.000
_cell.length_b   1.000
_cell.length_c   1.000
_cell.angle_alpha   90.00
_cell.angle_beta   90.00
_cell.angle_gamma   90.00
#
_symmetry.space_group_name_H-M   'P 1'
#
loop_
_entity.id
_entity.type
_entity.pdbx_description
1 polymer ?
#
loop_
_entity_poly.entity_id
_entity_poly.type
_entity_poly.pdbx_seq_one_letter_code
_entity_poly.pdbx_strand_id
1 'polypeptide(L)' 'HRRVAENLAGLGVEIHHSWVGEYATSLDMSGASITLFRLDDELRELLDAPCRTPALTVTGE' A
#
# COMPACT_ATOMS: atom_id res chain seq x y z
N HIS A 1 8.95 2.53 6.38
CA HIS A 1 8.40 3.17 5.16
C HIS A 1 8.95 4.59 4.88
N ARG A 2 9.43 5.37 5.87
CA ARG A 2 9.96 6.75 5.67
C ARG A 2 10.94 6.90 4.50
N ARG A 3 11.98 6.05 4.43
CA ARG A 3 12.97 6.09 3.33
C ARG A 3 12.35 5.86 1.94
N VAL A 4 11.32 5.01 1.86
CA VAL A 4 10.57 4.77 0.62
C VAL A 4 9.81 6.03 0.22
N ALA A 5 9.12 6.67 1.18
CA ALA A 5 8.41 7.92 0.94
C ALA A 5 9.35 9.06 0.50
N GLU A 6 10.50 9.21 1.14
CA GLU A 6 11.54 10.19 0.73
C GLU A 6 12.03 9.94 -0.71
N ASN A 7 12.31 8.69 -1.05
CA ASN A 7 12.76 8.32 -2.39
C ASN A 7 11.67 8.60 -3.44
N LEU A 8 10.41 8.26 -3.15
CA LEU A 8 9.29 8.51 -4.07
C LEU A 8 9.01 10.00 -4.25
N ALA A 9 9.07 10.79 -3.17
CA ALA A 9 8.94 12.24 -3.23
C ALA A 9 10.06 12.87 -4.08
N GLY A 10 11.30 12.41 -3.94
CA GLY A 10 12.42 12.84 -4.79
C GLY A 10 12.25 12.51 -6.28
N LEU A 11 11.39 11.53 -6.59
CA LEU A 11 11.01 11.16 -7.96
C LEU A 11 9.72 11.84 -8.44
N GLY A 12 9.09 12.70 -7.62
CA GLY A 12 7.82 13.35 -7.94
C GLY A 12 6.61 12.41 -7.93
N VAL A 13 6.70 11.27 -7.24
CA VAL A 13 5.60 10.30 -7.12
C VAL A 13 4.80 10.56 -5.85
N GLU A 14 3.50 10.78 -6.02
CA GLU A 14 2.55 10.91 -4.91
C GLU A 14 2.05 9.54 -4.44
N ILE A 15 1.91 9.37 -3.14
CA ILE A 15 1.42 8.12 -2.52
C ILE A 15 -0.05 8.30 -2.19
N HIS A 16 -0.93 7.55 -2.89
CA HIS A 16 -2.36 7.54 -2.61
C HIS A 16 -2.70 6.79 -1.31
N HIS A 17 -2.17 5.57 -1.14
CA HIS A 17 -2.28 4.79 0.10
C HIS A 17 -0.94 4.17 0.51
N SER A 18 -0.73 4.02 1.82
CA SER A 18 0.43 3.30 2.37
C SER A 18 0.00 2.30 3.43
N TRP A 19 -0.01 1.02 3.06
CA TRP A 19 -0.28 -0.07 3.99
C TRP A 19 1.02 -0.70 4.47
N VAL A 20 1.19 -0.74 5.80
CA VAL A 20 2.36 -1.34 6.45
C VAL A 20 1.86 -2.41 7.41
N GLY A 21 2.27 -3.65 7.20
CA GLY A 21 1.82 -4.80 7.98
C GLY A 21 2.21 -6.13 7.36
N GLU A 22 1.76 -7.22 7.98
CA GLU A 22 2.04 -8.60 7.58
C GLU A 22 1.01 -9.10 6.55
N TYR A 23 1.02 -8.52 5.34
CA TYR A 23 0.06 -8.86 4.28
C TYR A 23 0.44 -10.11 3.48
N ALA A 24 1.73 -10.40 3.38
CA ALA A 24 2.26 -11.60 2.71
C ALA A 24 3.56 -12.04 3.41
N THR A 25 3.46 -13.04 4.28
CA THR A 25 4.58 -13.54 5.09
C THR A 25 5.20 -14.81 4.51
N SER A 26 6.42 -15.14 4.95
CA SER A 26 7.09 -16.40 4.64
C SER A 26 7.57 -17.06 5.93
N LEU A 27 6.61 -17.62 6.67
CA LEU A 27 6.83 -18.22 8.00
C LEU A 27 7.60 -17.25 8.92
N ASP A 28 8.80 -17.63 9.36
CA ASP A 28 9.66 -16.94 10.32
C ASP A 28 10.82 -16.15 9.66
N MET A 29 10.76 -15.93 8.33
CA MET A 29 11.78 -15.18 7.61
C MET A 29 11.94 -13.76 8.17
N SER A 30 13.17 -13.38 8.54
CA SER A 30 13.53 -12.03 8.99
C SER A 30 13.77 -11.10 7.80
N GLY A 31 12.69 -10.62 7.18
CA GLY A 31 12.76 -9.71 6.05
C GLY A 31 11.45 -8.95 5.80
N ALA A 32 11.45 -8.08 4.80
CA ALA A 32 10.27 -7.36 4.34
C ALA A 32 10.32 -7.16 2.82
N SER A 33 9.16 -7.08 2.19
CA SER A 33 9.01 -6.67 0.79
C SER A 33 8.38 -5.27 0.70
N ILE A 34 8.66 -4.58 -0.41
CA ILE A 34 8.01 -3.32 -0.77
C ILE A 34 7.33 -3.54 -2.12
N THR A 35 6.02 -3.29 -2.17
CA THR A 35 5.24 -3.34 -3.40
C THR A 35 4.84 -1.91 -3.79
N LEU A 36 5.08 -1.55 -5.05
CA LEU A 36 4.57 -0.31 -5.64
C LEU A 36 3.54 -0.68 -6.70
N PHE A 37 2.36 -0.08 -6.63
CA PHE A 37 1.28 -0.29 -7.59
C PHE A 37 0.89 1.06 -8.19
N ARG A 38 1.10 1.22 -9.50
CA ARG A 38 0.75 2.45 -10.21
C ARG A 38 -0.75 2.48 -10.38
N LEU A 39 -1.38 3.57 -9.95
CA LEU A 39 -2.80 3.79 -10.09
C LEU A 39 -3.09 4.62 -11.35
N ASP A 40 -4.14 4.22 -12.04
CA ASP A 40 -4.94 5.10 -12.89
C ASP A 40 -6.26 5.42 -12.17
N ASP A 41 -7.15 6.16 -12.82
CA ASP A 41 -8.39 6.64 -12.21
C ASP A 41 -9.32 5.48 -11.81
N GLU A 42 -9.46 4.44 -12.65
CA GLU A 42 -10.30 3.28 -12.35
C GLU A 42 -9.73 2.48 -11.17
N LEU A 43 -8.42 2.21 -11.17
CA LEU A 43 -7.78 1.46 -10.10
C LEU A 43 -7.83 2.20 -8.77
N ARG A 44 -7.77 3.53 -8.78
CA ARG A 44 -7.93 4.36 -7.59
C ARG A 44 -9.32 4.17 -6.97
N GLU A 45 -10.37 4.28 -7.79
CA GLU A 45 -11.76 4.09 -7.34
C GLU A 45 -11.99 2.69 -6.77
N LEU A 46 -11.45 1.66 -7.43
CA LEU A 46 -11.55 0.28 -6.94
C LEU A 46 -10.79 0.06 -5.63
N LEU A 47 -9.66 0.75 -5.44
CA LEU A 47 -8.85 0.64 -4.22
C LEU A 47 -9.52 1.32 -3.02
N ASP A 48 -10.22 2.42 -3.25
CA ASP A 48 -10.93 3.19 -2.22
C ASP A 48 -12.31 2.58 -1.87
N ALA A 49 -12.81 1.63 -2.66
CA ALA A 49 -14.06 0.96 -2.41
C ALA A 49 -14.08 0.30 -1.01
N PRO A 50 -15.18 0.45 -0.24
CA PRO A 50 -15.23 -0.03 1.13
C PRO A 50 -15.07 -1.55 1.20
N CYS A 51 -14.20 -2.01 2.10
CA CYS A 51 -13.99 -3.43 2.35
C CYS A 51 -13.80 -3.70 3.84
N ARG A 52 -14.23 -4.89 4.29
CA ARG A 52 -14.08 -5.32 5.69
C ARG A 52 -13.69 -6.80 5.72
N THR A 53 -12.39 -7.04 5.78
CA THR A 53 -11.81 -8.39 5.83
C THR A 53 -10.93 -8.53 7.08
N PRO A 54 -10.52 -9.76 7.47
CA PRO A 54 -9.70 -9.95 8.67
C PRO A 54 -8.37 -9.17 8.67
N ALA A 55 -7.76 -8.97 7.50
CA ALA A 55 -6.43 -8.36 7.37
C ALA A 55 -6.44 -6.94 6.81
N LEU A 56 -7.55 -6.50 6.20
CA LEU A 56 -7.69 -5.17 5.61
C LEU A 56 -9.11 -4.65 5.79
N THR A 57 -9.23 -3.44 6.31
CA THR A 57 -10.48 -2.67 6.31
C THR A 57 -10.22 -1.34 5.62
N VAL A 58 -10.97 -1.07 4.56
CA VAL A 58 -11.02 0.23 3.89
C VAL A 58 -12.37 0.83 4.21
N THR A 59 -12.36 1.94 4.96
CA THR A 59 -13.54 2.76 5.16
C THR A 59 -13.63 3.68 3.96
N GLY A 60 -14.53 3.38 3.01
CA GLY A 60 -14.76 4.29 1.88
C GLY A 60 -15.12 5.68 2.40
N GLU A 61 -14.59 6.72 1.76
CA GLU A 61 -15.06 8.10 1.92
C GLU A 61 -16.30 8.35 1.06
#